data_AF-A0A927LRL8-F1
#
_entry.id   AF-A0A927LRL8-F1
#
_cell.length_a   1.000
_cell.length_b   1.000
_cell.length_c   1.000
_cell.angle_alpha   90.00
_cell.angle_beta   90.00
_cell.angle_gamma   90.00
#
_symmetry.space_group_name_H-M   'P 1'
#
loop_
_entity.id
_entity.type
_entity.pdbx_description
1 polymer ?
#
loop_
_entity_poly.entity_id
_entity_poly.type
_entity_poly.pdbx_seq_one_letter_code
_entity_poly.pdbx_strand_id
1 'polypeptide(L)'
;MFENAKWIVENKSKNGKAFIWAHNEHINNKGFGNYSNRNIYNFGRHMKEYFKNDYYSVGFDFGTGTQAGYFSNTNEKPSWKKVELNKPFAKTYAETLIDTKDEIYFIDIYKALNGSSSNFFKKKTEQIVAGGGGFNPKNNHLYQKKFSEMYDGLIFVKNITLPTNNLISK
;
A
#
# COMPACT_ATOMS: atom_id res chain seq x y z
N MET A 1 6.26 3.60 -16.13
CA MET A 1 5.14 2.67 -15.82
C MET A 1 3.85 3.08 -16.52
N PHE A 2 3.44 4.35 -16.43
CA PHE A 2 2.15 4.82 -16.96
C PHE A 2 1.98 4.56 -18.46
N GLU A 3 2.89 5.07 -19.30
CA GLU A 3 2.82 4.91 -20.75
C GLU A 3 2.72 3.44 -21.20
N ASN A 4 3.48 2.54 -20.55
CA ASN A 4 3.42 1.11 -20.86
C ASN A 4 2.04 0.52 -20.52
N ALA A 5 1.47 0.85 -19.35
CA ALA A 5 0.16 0.34 -18.97
C ALA A 5 -0.94 0.91 -19.86
N LYS A 6 -0.89 2.22 -20.16
CA LYS A 6 -1.81 2.88 -21.09
C LYS A 6 -1.78 2.20 -22.45
N TRP A 7 -0.60 2.01 -23.03
CA TRP A 7 -0.46 1.35 -24.32
C TRP A 7 -1.04 -0.07 -24.30
N ILE A 8 -0.79 -0.87 -23.25
CA ILE A 8 -1.36 -2.20 -23.10
C ILE A 8 -2.89 -2.16 -23.02
N VAL A 9 -3.45 -1.26 -22.21
CA VAL A 9 -4.91 -1.12 -22.05
C VAL A 9 -5.54 -0.76 -23.40
N GLU A 10 -5.00 0.23 -24.10
CA GLU A 10 -5.54 0.75 -25.36
C GLU A 10 -5.35 -0.19 -26.56
N ASN A 11 -4.26 -0.98 -26.59
CA ASN A 11 -3.88 -1.73 -27.79
C ASN A 11 -3.94 -3.25 -27.62
N LYS A 12 -4.01 -3.77 -26.40
CA LYS A 12 -3.93 -5.22 -26.12
C LYS A 12 -5.12 -5.76 -25.33
N SER A 13 -5.86 -4.92 -24.61
CA SER A 13 -7.04 -5.40 -23.90
C SER A 13 -8.18 -5.70 -24.88
N LYS A 14 -8.72 -6.92 -24.84
CA LYS A 14 -9.82 -7.33 -25.73
C LYS A 14 -11.17 -6.72 -25.31
N ASN A 15 -11.31 -6.34 -24.04
CA ASN A 15 -12.55 -5.86 -23.44
C ASN A 15 -12.39 -4.48 -22.76
N GLY A 16 -11.31 -3.75 -23.04
CA GLY A 16 -11.04 -2.45 -22.43
C GLY A 16 -10.59 -2.51 -20.96
N LYS A 17 -10.37 -3.71 -20.39
CA LYS A 17 -10.04 -3.88 -18.96
C LYS A 17 -8.63 -4.40 -18.78
N ALA A 18 -7.96 -3.91 -17.74
CA ALA A 18 -6.66 -4.41 -17.29
C ALA A 18 -6.62 -4.49 -15.77
N PHE A 19 -5.90 -5.48 -15.25
CA PHE A 19 -5.55 -5.56 -13.84
C PHE A 19 -4.06 -5.22 -13.69
N ILE A 20 -3.75 -4.20 -12.90
CA ILE A 20 -2.38 -3.76 -12.68
C ILE A 20 -1.97 -4.12 -11.26
N TRP A 21 -0.97 -5.00 -11.16
CA TRP A 21 -0.35 -5.34 -9.90
C TRP A 21 0.91 -4.50 -9.70
N ALA A 22 0.92 -3.65 -8.67
CA ALA A 22 2.13 -2.98 -8.22
C ALA A 22 2.05 -2.66 -6.72
N HIS A 23 3.17 -2.22 -6.16
CA HIS A 23 3.21 -1.73 -4.78
C HIS A 23 2.24 -0.54 -4.57
N ASN A 24 1.69 -0.41 -3.37
CA ASN A 24 0.79 0.67 -2.95
C ASN A 24 1.24 2.07 -3.39
N GLU A 25 2.53 2.38 -3.20
CA GLU A 25 3.07 3.69 -3.59
C GLU A 25 3.08 3.95 -5.09
N HIS A 26 3.02 2.90 -5.92
CA HIS A 26 2.86 3.07 -7.37
C HIS A 26 1.41 3.28 -7.75
N ILE A 27 0.44 2.65 -7.09
CA ILE A 27 -0.98 2.69 -7.52
C ILE A 27 -1.82 3.78 -6.84
N ASN A 28 -1.31 4.48 -5.83
CA ASN A 28 -2.12 5.49 -5.14
C ASN A 28 -2.44 6.71 -6.05
N ASN A 29 -3.60 7.34 -5.81
CA ASN A 29 -4.16 8.44 -6.61
C ASN A 29 -3.49 9.82 -6.38
N LYS A 30 -2.60 9.96 -5.39
CA LYS A 30 -2.07 11.26 -4.92
C LYS A 30 -0.60 11.51 -5.26
N GLY A 31 0.16 10.48 -5.65
CA GLY A 31 1.60 10.59 -5.83
C GLY A 31 2.40 10.00 -4.67
N PHE A 32 3.73 10.08 -4.78
CA PHE A 32 4.64 9.67 -3.73
C PHE A 32 5.08 10.91 -2.94
N GLY A 33 4.89 10.93 -1.62
CA GLY A 33 5.33 11.99 -0.68
C GLY A 33 6.05 13.22 -1.25
N ASN A 34 7.30 13.46 -0.84
CA ASN A 34 8.10 14.66 -1.15
C ASN A 34 8.45 14.83 -2.65
N TYR A 35 8.01 13.91 -3.52
CA TYR A 35 8.16 14.01 -4.98
C TYR A 35 7.08 14.88 -5.63
N SER A 36 5.94 15.04 -4.96
CA SER A 36 4.87 15.97 -5.38
C SER A 36 5.38 17.42 -5.41
N ASN A 37 6.24 17.80 -4.45
CA ASN A 37 6.91 19.10 -4.40
C ASN A 37 7.92 19.31 -5.55
N ARG A 38 8.31 18.23 -6.23
CA ARG A 38 9.22 18.22 -7.38
C ARG A 38 8.47 17.96 -8.70
N ASN A 39 7.14 17.99 -8.70
CA ASN A 39 6.28 17.64 -9.84
C ASN A 39 6.55 16.22 -10.41
N ILE A 40 7.03 15.31 -9.56
CA ILE A 40 7.24 13.91 -9.93
C ILE A 40 6.06 13.11 -9.38
N TYR A 41 5.21 12.63 -10.29
CA TYR A 41 4.01 11.88 -9.94
C TYR A 41 4.23 10.38 -10.10
N ASN A 42 3.54 9.60 -9.26
CA ASN A 42 3.57 8.15 -9.34
C ASN A 42 2.67 7.66 -10.49
N PHE A 43 2.71 6.35 -10.71
CA PHE A 43 1.89 5.69 -11.72
C PHE A 43 0.38 5.91 -11.53
N GLY A 44 -0.12 5.74 -10.31
CA GLY A 44 -1.54 5.83 -9.98
C GLY A 44 -2.12 7.22 -10.17
N ARG A 45 -1.35 8.27 -9.85
CA ARG A 45 -1.75 9.66 -10.13
C ARG A 45 -1.97 9.89 -11.62
N HIS A 46 -1.02 9.49 -12.46
CA HIS A 46 -1.17 9.61 -13.93
C HIS A 46 -2.35 8.78 -14.45
N MET A 47 -2.54 7.56 -13.94
CA MET A 47 -3.72 6.74 -14.29
C MET A 47 -5.03 7.43 -13.90
N LYS A 48 -5.12 8.01 -12.70
CA LYS A 48 -6.32 8.73 -12.25
C LYS A 48 -6.58 10.00 -13.06
N GLU A 49 -5.54 10.73 -13.46
CA GLU A 49 -5.72 11.92 -14.31
C GLU A 49 -6.18 11.55 -15.73
N TYR A 50 -5.63 10.47 -16.30
CA TYR A 50 -5.93 10.05 -17.66
C TYR A 50 -7.28 9.31 -17.78
N PHE A 51 -7.45 8.24 -17.01
CA PHE A 51 -8.64 7.38 -17.03
C PHE A 51 -9.75 7.82 -16.07
N LYS A 52 -9.50 8.80 -15.19
CA LYS A 52 -10.51 9.40 -14.30
C LYS A 52 -11.23 8.35 -13.45
N ASN A 53 -12.54 8.19 -13.66
CA ASN A 53 -13.37 7.26 -12.91
C ASN A 53 -13.21 5.80 -13.39
N ASP A 54 -12.62 5.59 -14.57
CA ASP A 54 -12.31 4.24 -15.08
C ASP A 54 -11.04 3.66 -14.43
N TYR A 55 -10.28 4.48 -13.70
CA TYR A 55 -9.22 4.00 -12.82
C TYR A 55 -9.72 3.83 -11.39
N TYR A 56 -9.72 2.58 -10.93
CA TYR A 56 -10.07 2.16 -9.58
C TYR A 56 -8.86 1.55 -8.87
N SER A 57 -8.35 2.25 -7.86
CA SER A 57 -7.15 1.87 -7.11
C SER A 57 -7.51 1.12 -5.83
N VAL A 58 -6.86 -0.03 -5.58
CA VAL A 58 -7.07 -0.85 -4.38
C VAL A 58 -5.77 -0.96 -3.60
N GLY A 59 -5.71 -0.29 -2.45
CA GLY A 59 -4.58 -0.40 -1.53
C GLY A 59 -4.62 -1.69 -0.71
N PHE A 60 -3.46 -2.09 -0.19
CA PHE A 60 -3.33 -3.16 0.81
C PHE A 60 -2.80 -2.61 2.13
N ASP A 61 -3.36 -3.03 3.26
CA ASP A 61 -2.81 -2.73 4.58
C ASP A 61 -2.95 -3.95 5.50
N PHE A 62 -2.21 -3.96 6.60
CA PHE A 62 -2.18 -5.11 7.49
C PHE A 62 -2.00 -4.71 8.96
N GLY A 63 -2.44 -5.58 9.86
CA GLY A 63 -2.35 -5.36 11.30
C GLY A 63 -1.02 -5.83 11.90
N THR A 64 -0.73 -7.11 11.71
CA THR A 64 0.36 -7.85 12.35
C THR A 64 0.99 -8.84 11.38
N GLY A 65 2.04 -9.51 11.82
CA GLY A 65 2.58 -10.67 11.15
C GLY A 65 4.05 -10.54 10.79
N THR A 66 4.46 -11.25 9.75
CA THR A 66 5.87 -11.35 9.36
C THR A 66 6.15 -10.70 8.01
N GLN A 67 7.21 -9.89 7.96
CA GLN A 67 7.76 -9.34 6.72
C GLN A 67 9.24 -9.64 6.57
N ALA A 68 9.73 -9.50 5.34
CA ALA A 68 11.16 -9.47 5.06
C ALA A 68 11.66 -8.02 5.13
N GLY A 69 12.86 -7.82 5.67
CA GLY A 69 13.59 -6.56 5.62
C GLY A 69 15.02 -6.80 5.16
N TYR A 70 15.55 -5.89 4.35
CA TYR A 70 16.95 -5.93 3.94
C TYR A 70 17.78 -5.07 4.89
N PHE A 71 18.73 -5.72 5.58
CA PHE A 71 19.55 -5.08 6.59
C PHE A 71 21.00 -4.98 6.10
N SER A 72 21.61 -3.82 6.32
CA SER A 72 23.04 -3.59 6.11
C SER A 72 23.64 -3.12 7.43
N ASN A 73 24.44 -3.97 8.08
CA ASN A 73 25.19 -3.62 9.28
C ASN A 73 26.66 -3.40 8.90
N THR A 74 27.40 -2.54 9.62
CA THR A 74 28.81 -2.24 9.31
C THR A 74 29.72 -3.47 9.34
N ASN A 75 29.34 -4.50 10.10
CA ASN A 75 30.16 -5.68 10.37
C ASN A 75 29.61 -6.97 9.73
N GLU A 76 28.48 -6.91 9.02
CA GLU A 76 27.85 -8.09 8.40
C GLU A 76 27.52 -7.81 6.94
N LYS A 77 27.59 -8.84 6.09
CA LYS A 77 27.10 -8.73 4.71
C LYS A 77 25.61 -8.39 4.72
N PRO A 78 25.17 -7.47 3.86
CA PRO A 78 23.75 -7.17 3.71
C PRO A 78 22.93 -8.43 3.42
N SER A 79 21.80 -8.59 4.11
CA SER A 79 20.97 -9.79 4.02
C SER A 79 19.50 -9.50 4.30
N TRP A 80 18.63 -10.33 3.73
CA TRP A 80 17.22 -10.37 4.07
C TRP A 80 17.04 -11.05 5.43
N LYS A 81 16.33 -10.39 6.33
CA LYS A 81 15.99 -10.92 7.66
C LYS A 81 14.48 -10.91 7.84
N LYS A 82 13.99 -11.90 8.59
CA LYS A 82 12.60 -11.96 9.05
C LYS A 82 12.38 -10.87 10.09
N VAL A 83 11.29 -10.12 9.97
CA VAL A 83 10.84 -9.14 10.95
C VAL A 83 9.41 -9.45 11.35
N GLU A 84 9.18 -9.57 12.66
CA GLU A 84 7.87 -9.86 13.24
C GLU A 84 7.25 -8.59 13.83
N LEU A 85 5.96 -8.40 13.52
CA LEU A 85 5.12 -7.32 14.02
C LEU A 85 3.98 -7.94 14.82
N ASN A 86 4.17 -8.02 16.14
CA ASN A 86 3.20 -8.69 17.03
C ASN A 86 1.97 -7.84 17.36
N LYS A 87 2.04 -6.54 17.08
CA LYS A 87 0.93 -5.59 17.24
C LYS A 87 1.00 -4.51 16.18
N PRO A 88 -0.13 -3.91 15.77
CA PRO A 88 -0.12 -2.74 14.92
C PRO A 88 0.63 -1.59 15.60
N PHE A 89 1.22 -0.71 14.79
CA PHE A 89 1.81 0.53 15.32
C PHE A 89 0.71 1.44 15.85
N ALA A 90 0.95 2.06 16.99
CA ALA A 90 0.02 3.01 17.58
C ALA A 90 -0.25 4.17 16.61
N LYS A 91 -1.46 4.71 16.64
CA LYS A 91 -1.92 5.86 15.83
C LYS A 91 -1.90 5.58 14.32
N THR A 92 -1.94 4.31 13.92
CA THR A 92 -2.14 3.91 12.53
C THR A 92 -3.58 3.55 12.23
N TYR A 93 -3.96 3.49 10.95
CA TYR A 93 -5.25 2.91 10.56
C TYR A 93 -5.35 1.44 11.02
N ALA A 94 -4.26 0.69 10.88
CA ALA A 94 -4.15 -0.72 11.26
C ALA A 94 -4.48 -0.98 12.74
N GLU A 95 -4.18 -0.03 13.64
CA GLU A 95 -4.52 -0.12 15.06
C GLU A 95 -6.02 -0.31 15.29
N THR A 96 -6.87 0.37 14.52
CA THR A 96 -8.33 0.21 14.61
C THR A 96 -8.84 -0.90 13.71
N LEU A 97 -8.26 -1.06 12.52
CA LEU A 97 -8.71 -2.03 11.53
C LEU A 97 -8.43 -3.48 11.95
N ILE A 98 -7.49 -3.74 12.87
CA ILE A 98 -7.26 -5.11 13.33
C ILE A 98 -8.41 -5.68 14.18
N ASP A 99 -9.25 -4.83 14.77
CA ASP A 99 -10.30 -5.23 15.73
C ASP A 99 -11.56 -5.81 15.06
N THR A 100 -11.61 -5.90 13.73
CA THR A 100 -12.75 -6.52 13.04
C THR A 100 -12.83 -8.03 13.35
N LYS A 101 -13.94 -8.67 13.00
CA LYS A 101 -14.06 -10.14 13.14
C LYS A 101 -13.37 -10.88 12.00
N ASP A 102 -13.37 -10.32 10.79
CA ASP A 102 -12.89 -10.97 9.58
C ASP A 102 -11.37 -10.88 9.42
N GLU A 103 -10.71 -11.97 9.07
CA GLU A 103 -9.25 -12.02 8.90
C GLU A 103 -8.75 -11.23 7.68
N ILE A 104 -9.53 -11.26 6.60
CA ILE A 104 -9.28 -10.55 5.36
C ILE A 104 -10.60 -9.94 4.91
N TYR A 105 -10.60 -8.64 4.66
CA TYR A 105 -11.82 -7.95 4.22
C TYR A 105 -11.51 -6.76 3.33
N PHE A 106 -12.51 -6.38 2.55
CA PHE A 106 -12.46 -5.25 1.63
C PHE A 106 -13.29 -4.09 2.16
N ILE A 107 -12.72 -2.90 2.09
CA ILE A 107 -13.38 -1.63 2.39
C ILE A 107 -13.54 -0.86 1.09
N ASP A 108 -14.78 -0.62 0.69
CA ASP A 108 -15.13 0.36 -0.33
C ASP A 108 -15.02 1.76 0.30
N ILE A 109 -14.03 2.54 -0.12
CA ILE A 109 -13.74 3.85 0.45
C ILE A 109 -14.88 4.84 0.18
N TYR A 110 -15.52 4.76 -1.00
CA TYR A 110 -16.66 5.62 -1.30
C TYR A 110 -17.82 5.36 -0.34
N LYS A 111 -18.17 4.10 -0.08
CA LYS A 111 -19.20 3.75 0.91
C LYS A 111 -18.79 4.17 2.32
N ALA A 112 -17.53 3.95 2.68
CA ALA A 112 -17.02 4.29 4.01
C ALA A 112 -17.07 5.81 4.29
N LEU A 113 -16.86 6.65 3.27
CA LEU A 113 -16.94 8.10 3.36
C LEU A 113 -18.36 8.67 3.41
N ASN A 114 -19.34 7.89 2.94
CA ASN A 114 -20.76 8.24 2.98
C ASN A 114 -21.51 7.57 4.15
N GLY A 115 -20.77 6.87 5.04
CA GLY A 115 -21.31 6.20 6.21
C GLY A 115 -20.78 6.74 7.54
N SER A 116 -21.05 6.02 8.63
CA SER A 116 -20.62 6.37 9.99
C SER A 116 -19.09 6.39 10.16
N SER A 117 -18.35 5.65 9.33
CA SER A 117 -16.89 5.61 9.32
C SER A 117 -16.22 6.81 8.64
N SER A 118 -16.99 7.78 8.13
CA SER A 118 -16.47 8.91 7.35
C SER A 118 -15.31 9.64 8.03
N ASN A 119 -15.46 9.96 9.32
CA ASN A 119 -14.44 10.72 10.07
C ASN A 119 -13.14 9.94 10.22
N PHE A 120 -13.22 8.62 10.34
CA PHE A 120 -12.04 7.75 10.43
C PHE A 120 -11.22 7.81 9.14
N PHE A 121 -11.85 7.63 7.97
CA PHE A 121 -11.15 7.62 6.68
C PHE A 121 -10.75 9.01 6.17
N LYS A 122 -11.43 10.08 6.62
CA LYS A 122 -11.05 11.48 6.30
C LYS A 122 -9.86 11.97 7.14
N LYS A 123 -9.52 11.30 8.25
CA LYS A 123 -8.43 11.71 9.12
C LYS A 123 -7.08 11.37 8.50
N LYS A 124 -6.14 12.31 8.55
CA LYS A 124 -4.74 12.01 8.23
C LYS A 124 -4.14 11.22 9.40
N THR A 125 -3.67 10.01 9.13
CA THR A 125 -3.25 9.03 10.13
C THR A 125 -1.97 8.34 9.65
N GLU A 126 -1.18 7.79 10.56
CA GLU A 126 0.06 7.10 10.22
C GLU A 126 -0.21 5.77 9.52
N GLN A 127 0.71 5.40 8.63
CA GLN A 127 0.68 4.14 7.89
C GLN A 127 2.11 3.64 7.72
N ILE A 128 2.27 2.32 7.78
CA ILE A 128 3.55 1.68 7.47
C ILE A 128 3.75 1.75 5.96
N VAL A 129 4.93 2.23 5.55
CA VAL A 129 5.37 2.19 4.15
C VAL A 129 6.69 1.45 4.09
N ALA A 130 6.65 0.24 3.54
CA ALA A 130 7.82 -0.59 3.29
C ALA A 130 8.03 -0.72 1.77
N GLY A 131 9.15 -0.22 1.26
CA GLY A 131 9.46 -0.24 -0.17
C GLY A 131 10.26 -1.47 -0.59
N GLY A 132 11.05 -1.36 -1.66
CA GLY A 132 11.84 -2.48 -2.19
C GLY A 132 12.87 -3.09 -1.22
N GLY A 133 13.28 -2.36 -0.16
CA GLY A 133 14.13 -2.89 0.91
C GLY A 133 13.37 -3.62 2.02
N GLY A 134 12.05 -3.78 1.89
CA GLY A 134 11.20 -4.36 2.93
C GLY A 134 11.07 -3.48 4.18
N PHE A 135 10.78 -4.11 5.31
CA PHE A 135 10.55 -3.43 6.58
C PHE A 135 11.76 -3.55 7.52
N ASN A 136 12.29 -2.42 7.99
CA ASN A 136 13.39 -2.38 8.95
C ASN A 136 12.97 -1.56 10.18
N PRO A 137 12.79 -2.17 11.37
CA PRO A 137 12.29 -1.47 12.55
C PRO A 137 13.24 -0.39 13.08
N LYS A 138 14.51 -0.35 12.62
CA LYS A 138 15.45 0.74 12.93
C LYS A 138 15.17 2.03 12.16
N ASN A 139 14.40 1.96 11.07
CA ASN A 139 14.05 3.11 10.24
C ASN A 139 12.64 3.60 10.57
N ASN A 140 12.40 4.90 10.37
CA ASN A 140 11.04 5.41 10.44
C ASN A 140 10.26 5.04 9.17
N HIS A 141 9.37 4.07 9.29
CA HIS A 141 8.48 3.62 8.22
C HIS A 141 7.06 4.21 8.30
N LEU A 142 6.79 5.10 9.26
CA LEU A 142 5.47 5.67 9.48
C LEU A 142 5.31 6.99 8.73
N TYR A 143 4.30 7.05 7.86
CA TYR A 143 3.99 8.22 7.06
C TYR A 143 2.54 8.66 7.27
N GLN A 144 2.36 9.97 7.46
CA GLN A 144 1.05 10.59 7.61
C GLN A 144 0.31 10.63 6.26
N LYS A 145 -0.72 9.80 6.13
CA LYS A 145 -1.44 9.56 4.89
C LYS A 145 -2.96 9.55 5.15
N LYS A 146 -3.73 9.69 4.08
CA LYS A 146 -5.19 9.66 4.15
C LYS A 146 -5.69 8.68 3.11
N PHE A 147 -6.15 7.50 3.54
CA PHE A 147 -6.57 6.45 2.61
C PHE A 147 -7.68 6.92 1.67
N SER A 148 -8.60 7.76 2.16
CA SER A 148 -9.67 8.32 1.35
C SER A 148 -9.24 9.12 0.12
N GLU A 149 -8.02 9.64 0.14
CA GLU A 149 -7.44 10.40 -0.96
C GLU A 149 -6.53 9.55 -1.85
N MET A 150 -6.05 8.43 -1.31
CA MET A 150 -5.03 7.60 -1.95
C MET A 150 -5.63 6.43 -2.72
N TYR A 151 -6.72 5.84 -2.24
CA TYR A 151 -7.30 4.64 -2.82
C TYR A 151 -8.82 4.72 -2.92
N ASP A 152 -9.38 4.03 -3.91
CA ASP A 152 -10.83 3.87 -4.09
C ASP A 152 -11.36 2.65 -3.30
N GLY A 153 -10.48 1.68 -3.01
CA GLY A 153 -10.74 0.54 -2.13
C GLY A 153 -9.51 0.18 -1.28
N LEU A 154 -9.73 -0.55 -0.19
CA LEU A 154 -8.66 -1.05 0.69
C LEU A 154 -8.93 -2.52 1.02
N ILE A 155 -7.95 -3.38 0.77
CA ILE A 155 -7.94 -4.74 1.32
C ILE A 155 -7.11 -4.71 2.60
N PHE A 156 -7.71 -5.14 3.70
CA PHE A 156 -7.03 -5.26 4.98
C PHE A 156 -6.83 -6.73 5.34
N VAL A 157 -5.62 -7.08 5.80
CA VAL A 157 -5.25 -8.42 6.26
C VAL A 157 -4.76 -8.32 7.70
N LYS A 158 -5.44 -8.96 8.64
CA LYS A 158 -5.05 -8.85 10.06
C LYS A 158 -3.65 -9.36 10.35
N ASN A 159 -3.28 -10.48 9.76
CA ASN A 159 -2.00 -11.15 9.99
C ASN A 159 -1.39 -11.62 8.67
N ILE A 160 -0.22 -11.09 8.33
CA ILE A 160 0.54 -11.48 7.13
C ILE A 160 1.65 -12.47 7.46
N THR A 161 2.02 -13.29 6.48
CA THR A 161 3.17 -14.20 6.57
C THR A 161 4.12 -13.97 5.41
N LEU A 162 5.33 -14.53 5.48
CA LEU A 162 6.27 -14.45 4.37
C LEU A 162 5.71 -15.18 3.14
N PRO A 163 5.98 -14.67 1.93
CA PRO A 163 5.74 -15.43 0.71
C PRO A 163 6.39 -16.81 0.79
N THR A 164 5.72 -17.84 0.28
CA THR A 164 6.21 -19.23 0.24
C THR A 164 7.41 -19.43 -0.69
N ASN A 165 7.73 -18.41 -1.49
CA ASN A 165 8.86 -18.44 -2.42
C ASN A 165 10.10 -18.01 -1.64
N ASN A 166 11.11 -18.90 -1.53
CA ASN A 166 12.33 -18.80 -0.71
C ASN A 166 13.15 -17.50 -0.90
N LEU A 167 12.66 -16.35 -0.43
CA LEU A 167 13.39 -15.07 -0.44
C LEU A 167 14.35 -14.93 0.74
N ILE A 168 14.13 -15.71 1.80
CA ILE A 168 15.02 -15.79 2.96
C ILE A 168 15.71 -17.15 2.87
N SER A 169 16.99 -17.16 2.48
CA SER A 169 17.79 -18.39 2.56
C SER A 169 17.81 -18.86 4.01
N LYS A 170 17.69 -20.18 4.22
CA LYS A 170 17.91 -20.80 5.54
C LYS A 170 19.25 -20.38 6.14
#